data_AF-A0A352BFG0-F1
#
_entry.id   AF-A0A352BFG0-F1
#
_cell.length_a   1.000
_cell.length_b   1.000
_cell.length_c   1.000
_cell.angle_alpha   90.00
_cell.angle_beta   90.00
_cell.angle_gamma   90.00
#
_symmetry.space_group_name_H-M   'P 1'
#
loop_
_entity.id
_entity.type
_entity.pdbx_description
1 polymer ?
#
loop_
_entity_poly.entity_id
_entity_poly.type
_entity_poly.pdbx_seq_one_letter_code
_entity_poly.pdbx_strand_id
1 'polypeptide(L)'
;MTTKYSKQNIKKILESPSPRVLLNVCTHGNERVGLKVAKYFSGVKPLCGTFVINVANEKALEAKKRFISNDLNRSFPGKKNGSHEEKLAYKMKPFIEAFDVVLDVHSTETGMTSSIIITNFTSAMKTISKAISPKRIIYMKATKSSALISSAKLGIGFEYGKDKSKKTYHDTIQSVARVLEYYKMINPSHLKQAKNVIEFYEADSTVAKPDGFKVAHGIKNFVLIKKGSVIGYNTKIKDKIVAKKDFYPVLFGKNSYKSIFGFSSKMRKL
;
A
#
# COMPACT_ATOMS: atom_id res chain seq x y z
N MET A 1 -11.91 18.95 -18.38
CA MET A 1 -10.81 18.54 -17.49
C MET A 1 -11.41 17.98 -16.22
N THR A 2 -11.09 16.74 -15.83
CA THR A 2 -11.68 16.10 -14.65
C THR A 2 -11.43 16.92 -13.38
N THR A 3 -12.51 17.45 -12.81
CA THR A 3 -12.62 18.39 -11.67
C THR A 3 -12.30 17.76 -10.31
N LYS A 4 -11.88 16.50 -10.31
CA LYS A 4 -11.76 15.62 -9.15
C LYS A 4 -10.83 16.13 -8.05
N TYR A 5 -9.69 16.70 -8.43
CA TYR A 5 -8.71 17.28 -7.49
C TYR A 5 -8.74 18.82 -7.50
N SER A 6 -9.86 19.42 -7.89
CA SER A 6 -10.03 20.88 -7.89
C SER A 6 -10.08 21.43 -6.46
N LYS A 7 -9.68 22.70 -6.29
CA LYS A 7 -9.78 23.40 -5.00
C LYS A 7 -11.19 23.36 -4.43
N GLN A 8 -12.21 23.47 -5.28
CA GLN A 8 -13.61 23.45 -4.85
C GLN A 8 -14.06 22.07 -4.33
N ASN A 9 -13.63 20.98 -4.99
CA ASN A 9 -13.94 19.64 -4.47
C ASN A 9 -13.21 19.36 -3.15
N ILE A 10 -11.96 19.81 -3.02
CA ILE A 10 -11.18 19.68 -1.78
C ILE A 10 -11.87 20.45 -0.64
N LYS A 11 -12.32 21.69 -0.92
CA LYS A 11 -13.08 22.49 0.05
C LYS A 11 -14.35 21.76 0.50
N LYS A 12 -15.11 21.19 -0.43
CA LYS A 12 -16.31 20.39 -0.11
C LYS A 12 -16.01 19.20 0.81
N ILE A 13 -14.89 18.49 0.61
CA ILE A 13 -14.47 17.39 1.50
C ILE A 13 -14.06 17.93 2.87
N LEU A 14 -13.37 19.06 2.92
CA LEU A 14 -12.96 19.68 4.19
C LEU A 14 -14.17 20.10 5.04
N GLU A 15 -15.24 20.58 4.40
CA GLU A 15 -16.50 20.99 5.02
C GLU A 15 -17.46 19.82 5.30
N SER A 16 -17.14 18.61 4.82
CA SER A 16 -17.99 17.43 5.02
C SER A 16 -17.85 16.82 6.42
N PRO A 17 -18.86 16.07 6.90
CA PRO A 17 -18.82 15.43 8.22
C PRO A 17 -17.60 14.49 8.38
N SER A 18 -16.98 14.57 9.54
CA SER A 18 -15.94 13.64 10.01
C SER A 18 -16.57 12.39 10.65
N PRO A 19 -15.94 11.20 10.58
CA PRO A 19 -14.66 10.89 9.95
C PRO A 19 -14.73 10.87 8.42
N ARG A 20 -13.69 11.42 7.76
CA ARG A 20 -13.55 11.40 6.31
C ARG A 20 -12.60 10.28 5.89
N VAL A 21 -13.13 9.27 5.22
CA VAL A 21 -12.39 8.08 4.78
C VAL A 21 -12.31 8.03 3.25
N LEU A 22 -11.10 7.94 2.72
CA LEU A 22 -10.83 7.74 1.30
C LEU A 22 -10.49 6.27 1.02
N LEU A 23 -11.24 5.61 0.15
CA LEU A 23 -10.83 4.37 -0.50
C LEU A 23 -10.17 4.71 -1.84
N ASN A 24 -8.85 4.73 -1.85
CA ASN A 24 -8.03 4.90 -3.02
C ASN A 24 -7.69 3.54 -3.67
N VAL A 25 -7.86 3.46 -4.99
CA VAL A 25 -7.57 2.27 -5.78
C VAL A 25 -6.84 2.64 -7.06
N CYS A 26 -6.16 1.67 -7.66
CA CYS A 26 -5.45 1.87 -8.94
C CYS A 26 -4.38 2.98 -8.88
N THR A 27 -3.66 3.08 -7.75
CA THR A 27 -2.38 3.81 -7.71
C THR A 27 -1.43 3.26 -8.78
N HIS A 28 -1.45 1.93 -8.96
CA HIS A 28 -0.92 1.26 -10.13
C HIS A 28 -2.05 0.77 -11.04
N GLY A 29 -2.00 1.11 -12.33
CA GLY A 29 -3.09 0.84 -13.28
C GLY A 29 -3.29 -0.63 -13.68
N ASN A 30 -2.34 -1.51 -13.35
CA ASN A 30 -2.44 -2.94 -13.61
C ASN A 30 -2.96 -3.76 -12.41
N GLU A 31 -3.23 -3.13 -11.27
CA GLU A 31 -3.74 -3.78 -10.05
C GLU A 31 -5.28 -3.62 -9.99
N ARG A 32 -5.99 -4.55 -10.63
CA ARG A 32 -7.44 -4.50 -10.88
C ARG A 32 -8.31 -4.95 -9.72
N VAL A 33 -7.75 -5.65 -8.73
CA VAL A 33 -8.50 -6.04 -7.53
C VAL A 33 -9.11 -4.83 -6.83
N GLY A 34 -8.40 -3.69 -6.84
CA GLY A 34 -8.89 -2.42 -6.31
C GLY A 34 -10.20 -1.96 -6.95
N LEU A 35 -10.39 -2.14 -8.27
CA LEU A 35 -11.65 -1.79 -8.93
C LEU A 35 -12.82 -2.66 -8.46
N LYS A 36 -12.58 -3.95 -8.20
CA LYS A 36 -13.62 -4.85 -7.69
C LYS A 36 -14.01 -4.45 -6.26
N VAL A 37 -13.02 -4.12 -5.42
CA VAL A 37 -13.25 -3.61 -4.06
C VAL A 37 -14.03 -2.29 -4.13
N ALA A 38 -13.62 -1.34 -4.97
CA ALA A 38 -14.35 -0.09 -5.18
C ALA A 38 -15.81 -0.31 -5.61
N LYS A 39 -16.06 -1.25 -6.54
CA LYS A 39 -17.42 -1.62 -6.96
C LYS A 39 -18.25 -2.20 -5.83
N TYR A 40 -17.66 -2.99 -4.93
CA TYR A 40 -18.36 -3.52 -3.76
C TYR A 40 -18.86 -2.40 -2.84
N PHE A 41 -18.05 -1.36 -2.63
CA PHE A 41 -18.39 -0.25 -1.75
C PHE A 41 -19.12 0.91 -2.44
N SER A 42 -19.37 0.88 -3.75
CA SER A 42 -19.91 2.03 -4.50
C SER A 42 -21.35 2.42 -4.09
N GLY A 43 -22.11 1.49 -3.51
CA GLY A 43 -23.46 1.74 -3.01
C GLY A 43 -23.51 2.11 -1.52
N VAL A 44 -22.37 2.15 -0.82
CA VAL A 44 -22.34 2.42 0.62
C VAL A 44 -22.69 3.88 0.89
N LYS A 45 -23.78 4.07 1.64
CA LYS A 45 -24.14 5.34 2.27
C LYS A 45 -23.73 5.26 3.74
N PRO A 46 -22.69 5.99 4.17
CA PRO A 46 -22.21 5.85 5.53
C PRO A 46 -23.24 6.40 6.53
N LEU A 47 -23.40 5.71 7.66
CA LEU A 47 -24.29 6.11 8.76
C LEU A 47 -23.84 7.43 9.41
N CYS A 48 -22.55 7.71 9.36
CA CYS A 48 -21.94 8.96 9.81
C CYS A 48 -20.67 9.26 9.00
N GLY A 49 -20.20 10.50 9.06
CA GLY A 49 -18.98 10.90 8.36
C GLY A 49 -19.11 10.89 6.84
N THR A 50 -17.98 10.80 6.15
CA THR A 50 -17.88 10.92 4.70
C THR A 50 -17.00 9.81 4.13
N PHE A 51 -17.52 9.02 3.18
CA PHE A 51 -16.78 7.97 2.50
C PHE A 51 -16.67 8.28 1.01
N VAL A 52 -15.43 8.34 0.50
CA VAL A 52 -15.16 8.66 -0.91
C VAL A 52 -14.33 7.57 -1.55
N ILE A 53 -14.67 7.19 -2.77
CA ILE A 53 -13.91 6.24 -3.58
C ILE A 53 -13.14 6.99 -4.68
N ASN A 54 -11.87 6.64 -4.86
CA ASN A 54 -10.96 7.32 -5.77
C ASN A 54 -10.17 6.33 -6.63
N VAL A 55 -10.34 6.40 -7.95
CA VAL A 55 -9.41 5.79 -8.92
C VAL A 55 -8.23 6.73 -9.17
N ALA A 56 -7.02 6.38 -8.74
CA ALA A 56 -5.88 7.31 -8.72
C ALA A 56 -5.28 7.57 -10.11
N ASN A 57 -4.71 6.56 -10.76
CA ASN A 57 -4.00 6.70 -12.04
C ASN A 57 -4.85 6.17 -13.21
N GLU A 58 -5.88 6.92 -13.58
CA GLU A 58 -6.82 6.55 -14.65
C GLU A 58 -6.13 6.31 -16.00
N LYS A 59 -5.09 7.08 -16.35
CA LYS A 59 -4.32 6.85 -17.59
C LYS A 59 -3.57 5.52 -17.57
N ALA A 60 -2.88 5.20 -16.47
CA ALA A 60 -2.20 3.91 -16.35
C ALA A 60 -3.21 2.75 -16.34
N LEU A 61 -4.38 2.98 -15.73
CA LEU A 61 -5.49 2.03 -15.72
C LEU A 61 -6.01 1.75 -17.14
N GLU A 62 -6.24 2.78 -17.94
CA GLU A 62 -6.66 2.63 -19.33
C GLU A 62 -5.58 1.88 -20.15
N ALA A 63 -4.32 2.27 -19.98
CA ALA A 63 -3.18 1.64 -20.64
C ALA A 63 -2.86 0.20 -20.15
N LYS A 64 -3.53 -0.29 -19.09
CA LYS A 64 -3.25 -1.57 -18.42
C LYS A 64 -1.79 -1.70 -17.96
N LYS A 65 -1.15 -0.58 -17.62
CA LYS A 65 0.23 -0.51 -17.15
C LYS A 65 0.27 -0.17 -15.67
N ARG A 66 1.39 -0.52 -15.01
CA ARG A 66 1.65 -0.07 -13.63
C ARG A 66 1.64 1.45 -13.53
N PHE A 67 2.31 2.11 -14.47
CA PHE A 67 2.38 3.56 -14.60
C PHE A 67 2.66 3.94 -16.07
N ILE A 68 2.57 5.24 -16.38
CA ILE A 68 2.88 5.82 -17.69
C ILE A 68 4.34 6.24 -17.78
N SER A 69 4.79 7.13 -16.90
CA SER A 69 6.17 7.66 -16.93
C SER A 69 6.97 7.21 -15.71
N ASN A 70 6.46 7.47 -14.51
CA ASN A 70 7.11 7.16 -13.24
C ASN A 70 6.17 6.40 -12.31
N ASP A 71 6.69 5.65 -11.35
CA ASP A 71 5.83 5.02 -10.34
C ASP A 71 5.12 6.11 -9.49
N LEU A 72 3.78 6.17 -9.55
CA LEU A 72 2.99 7.17 -8.82
C LEU A 72 3.24 7.08 -7.32
N ASN A 73 3.43 5.87 -6.78
CA ASN A 73 3.70 5.64 -5.37
C ASN A 73 5.15 5.95 -4.96
N ARG A 74 5.95 6.55 -5.86
CA ARG A 74 7.27 7.15 -5.59
C ARG A 74 7.31 8.62 -6.00
N SER A 75 6.19 9.18 -6.43
CA SER A 75 6.12 10.50 -7.04
C SER A 75 5.63 11.58 -6.07
N PHE A 76 5.23 11.26 -4.83
CA PHE A 76 4.78 12.27 -3.86
C PHE A 76 5.98 13.04 -3.26
N PRO A 77 5.87 14.37 -3.05
CA PRO A 77 4.68 15.24 -3.16
C PRO A 77 4.36 15.73 -4.58
N GLY A 78 5.09 15.28 -5.59
CA GLY A 78 4.88 15.64 -7.00
C GLY A 78 5.50 16.97 -7.40
N LYS A 79 5.33 17.33 -8.67
CA LYS A 79 5.81 18.58 -9.27
C LYS A 79 4.79 19.14 -10.25
N LYS A 80 4.51 20.46 -10.19
CA LYS A 80 3.60 21.15 -11.11
C LYS A 80 4.01 20.98 -12.59
N ASN A 81 5.31 21.01 -12.85
CA ASN A 81 5.91 20.89 -14.18
C ASN A 81 6.72 19.58 -14.33
N GLY A 82 6.20 18.46 -13.81
CA GLY A 82 6.84 17.14 -13.93
C GLY A 82 6.26 16.24 -15.02
N SER A 83 6.63 14.97 -14.93
CA SER A 83 6.00 13.85 -15.64
C SER A 83 4.50 13.70 -15.30
N HIS A 84 3.79 12.79 -16.00
CA HIS A 84 2.37 12.54 -15.74
C HIS A 84 2.10 12.20 -14.27
N GLU A 85 2.83 11.23 -13.70
CA GLU A 85 2.64 10.85 -12.29
C GLU A 85 3.10 11.92 -11.29
N GLU A 86 4.16 12.69 -11.57
CA GLU A 86 4.57 13.80 -10.69
C GLU A 86 3.52 14.92 -10.68
N LYS A 87 2.92 15.24 -11.84
CA LYS A 87 1.81 16.20 -11.92
C LYS A 87 0.55 15.70 -11.22
N LEU A 88 0.27 14.40 -11.34
CA LEU A 88 -0.84 13.75 -10.67
C LEU A 88 -0.66 13.78 -9.14
N ALA A 89 0.51 13.38 -8.64
CA ALA A 89 0.85 13.44 -7.21
C ALA A 89 0.74 14.87 -6.65
N TYR A 90 1.22 15.87 -7.40
CA TYR A 90 1.11 17.28 -7.02
C TYR A 90 -0.34 17.73 -6.83
N LYS A 91 -1.25 17.29 -7.71
CA LYS A 91 -2.69 17.59 -7.61
C LYS A 91 -3.38 16.77 -6.53
N MET A 92 -2.99 15.50 -6.35
CA MET A 92 -3.60 14.58 -5.40
C MET A 92 -3.23 14.90 -3.95
N LYS A 93 -2.04 15.42 -3.68
CA LYS A 93 -1.56 15.69 -2.31
C LYS A 93 -2.58 16.46 -1.47
N PRO A 94 -3.05 17.68 -1.85
CA PRO A 94 -4.02 18.41 -1.03
C PRO A 94 -5.38 17.71 -0.93
N PHE A 95 -5.75 16.90 -1.93
CA PHE A 95 -6.95 16.07 -1.86
C PHE A 95 -6.82 14.95 -0.83
N ILE A 96 -5.68 14.26 -0.76
CA ILE A 96 -5.38 13.21 0.22
C ILE A 96 -5.35 13.80 1.64
N GLU A 97 -4.75 14.97 1.81
CA GLU A 97 -4.64 15.67 3.11
C GLU A 97 -6.00 16.10 3.69
N ALA A 98 -7.04 16.20 2.86
CA ALA A 98 -8.39 16.53 3.29
C ALA A 98 -9.12 15.39 4.03
N PHE A 99 -8.59 14.16 3.98
CA PHE A 99 -9.16 13.00 4.64
C PHE A 99 -8.49 12.71 5.98
N ASP A 100 -9.25 12.11 6.89
CA ASP A 100 -8.74 11.68 8.19
C ASP A 100 -8.08 10.29 8.09
N VAL A 101 -8.59 9.44 7.20
CA VAL A 101 -8.03 8.12 6.89
C VAL A 101 -7.99 7.88 5.39
N VAL A 102 -6.87 7.36 4.89
CA VAL A 102 -6.68 7.00 3.48
C VAL A 102 -6.30 5.53 3.38
N LEU A 103 -7.14 4.77 2.70
CA LEU A 103 -7.00 3.35 2.43
C LEU A 103 -6.56 3.18 0.97
N ASP A 104 -5.36 2.71 0.72
CA ASP A 104 -4.83 2.52 -0.62
C ASP A 104 -4.70 1.02 -0.92
N VAL A 105 -5.43 0.51 -1.92
CA VAL A 105 -5.46 -0.92 -2.23
C VAL A 105 -4.39 -1.28 -3.25
N HIS A 106 -3.49 -2.18 -2.86
CA HIS A 106 -2.45 -2.77 -3.71
C HIS A 106 -2.59 -4.29 -3.83
N SER A 107 -1.88 -4.83 -4.81
CA SER A 107 -1.67 -6.27 -4.99
C SER A 107 -0.22 -6.59 -5.32
N THR A 108 0.21 -7.80 -4.99
CA THR A 108 1.61 -8.23 -5.14
C THR A 108 1.74 -9.71 -5.51
N GLU A 109 2.78 -10.01 -6.29
CA GLU A 109 3.17 -11.37 -6.67
C GLU A 109 4.26 -11.96 -5.74
N THR A 110 4.59 -11.26 -4.65
CA THR A 110 5.66 -11.63 -3.70
C THR A 110 5.28 -12.73 -2.69
N GLY A 111 4.04 -13.24 -2.79
CA GLY A 111 3.49 -14.22 -1.84
C GLY A 111 3.04 -13.63 -0.50
N MET A 112 3.14 -12.31 -0.31
CA MET A 112 2.60 -11.63 0.86
C MET A 112 1.07 -11.73 0.88
N THR A 113 0.51 -11.86 2.08
CA THR A 113 -0.94 -11.91 2.29
C THR A 113 -1.32 -11.17 3.56
N SER A 114 -2.53 -10.61 3.61
CA SER A 114 -3.13 -9.96 4.79
C SER A 114 -2.16 -9.02 5.54
N SER A 115 -1.39 -8.22 4.79
CA SER A 115 -0.39 -7.30 5.32
C SER A 115 -0.82 -5.86 5.07
N ILE A 116 -0.71 -5.00 6.08
CA ILE A 116 -0.86 -3.55 5.87
C ILE A 116 0.50 -2.87 5.89
N ILE A 117 0.66 -1.86 5.03
CA ILE A 117 1.82 -0.98 4.99
C ILE A 117 1.41 0.38 5.55
N ILE A 118 2.21 0.90 6.48
CA ILE A 118 2.03 2.23 7.07
C ILE A 118 3.33 3.02 6.94
N THR A 119 3.22 4.34 6.91
CA THR A 119 4.37 5.27 6.82
C THR A 119 4.51 6.17 8.06
N ASN A 120 3.56 6.07 8.99
CA ASN A 120 3.63 6.68 10.31
C ASN A 120 2.99 5.74 11.34
N PHE A 121 3.58 5.59 12.53
CA PHE A 121 3.09 4.71 13.58
C PHE A 121 2.74 5.51 14.84
N THR A 122 1.53 6.05 14.86
CA THR A 122 0.96 6.81 15.98
C THR A 122 0.05 5.94 16.85
N SER A 123 -0.36 6.43 18.03
CA SER A 123 -1.36 5.74 18.87
C SER A 123 -2.68 5.49 18.13
N ALA A 124 -3.13 6.46 17.32
CA ALA A 124 -4.31 6.29 16.47
C ALA A 124 -4.10 5.18 15.42
N MET A 125 -2.91 5.13 14.79
CA MET A 125 -2.56 4.05 13.86
C MET A 125 -2.53 2.68 14.55
N LYS A 126 -2.04 2.60 15.80
CA LYS A 126 -2.05 1.36 16.59
C LYS A 126 -3.47 0.87 16.85
N THR A 127 -4.40 1.77 17.20
CA THR A 127 -5.80 1.42 17.47
C THR A 127 -6.53 0.94 16.21
N ILE A 128 -6.45 1.69 15.11
CA ILE A 128 -7.10 1.28 13.84
C ILE A 128 -6.50 -0.02 13.28
N SER A 129 -5.19 -0.24 13.45
CA SER A 129 -4.55 -1.49 13.02
C SER A 129 -5.05 -2.71 13.82
N LYS A 130 -5.37 -2.54 15.11
CA LYS A 130 -6.03 -3.59 15.91
C LYS A 130 -7.44 -3.89 15.39
N ALA A 131 -8.20 -2.87 15.00
CA ALA A 131 -9.53 -3.04 14.42
C ALA A 131 -9.46 -3.79 13.08
N ILE A 132 -8.49 -3.48 12.22
CA ILE A 132 -8.24 -4.20 10.97
C ILE A 132 -7.83 -5.66 11.24
N SER A 133 -7.01 -5.88 12.28
CA SER A 133 -6.40 -7.18 12.65
C SER A 133 -5.72 -7.90 11.46
N PRO A 134 -4.75 -7.27 10.79
CA PRO A 134 -4.00 -7.92 9.72
C PRO A 134 -3.09 -9.01 10.29
N LYS A 135 -2.59 -9.92 9.45
CA LYS A 135 -1.50 -10.83 9.86
C LYS A 135 -0.22 -10.06 10.15
N ARG A 136 0.05 -9.00 9.39
CA ARG A 136 1.30 -8.22 9.49
C ARG A 136 1.07 -6.73 9.34
N ILE A 137 1.87 -5.96 10.08
CA ILE A 137 2.07 -4.52 9.87
C ILE A 137 3.50 -4.32 9.40
N ILE A 138 3.65 -3.58 8.31
CA ILE A 138 4.95 -3.18 7.76
C ILE A 138 5.04 -1.67 7.91
N TYR A 139 5.89 -1.22 8.82
CA TYR A 139 6.23 0.19 8.96
C TYR A 139 7.33 0.54 7.97
N MET A 140 6.96 1.19 6.86
CA MET A 140 7.83 1.50 5.74
C MET A 140 8.55 2.84 5.94
N LYS A 141 9.80 2.78 6.41
CA LYS A 141 10.69 3.95 6.56
C LYS A 141 11.61 4.14 5.36
N ALA A 142 11.91 3.06 4.64
CA ALA A 142 12.88 3.05 3.54
C ALA A 142 12.53 3.95 2.35
N THR A 143 11.26 4.32 2.16
CA THR A 143 10.79 5.09 0.98
C THR A 143 10.78 6.61 1.17
N LYS A 144 11.26 7.12 2.31
CA LYS A 144 11.37 8.56 2.61
C LYS A 144 10.07 9.35 2.31
N SER A 145 8.92 8.78 2.64
CA SER A 145 7.60 9.41 2.49
C SER A 145 7.18 9.77 1.06
N SER A 146 7.74 9.12 0.04
CA SER A 146 7.38 9.33 -1.38
C SER A 146 6.09 8.59 -1.85
N ALA A 147 5.48 7.82 -0.96
CA ALA A 147 4.26 7.06 -1.23
C ALA A 147 3.00 7.89 -0.98
N LEU A 148 1.90 7.55 -1.66
CA LEU A 148 0.60 8.23 -1.56
C LEU A 148 0.13 8.34 -0.10
N ILE A 149 0.16 7.21 0.61
CA ILE A 149 -0.25 7.10 2.01
C ILE A 149 0.59 7.96 2.98
N SER A 150 1.77 8.43 2.56
CA SER A 150 2.61 9.32 3.37
C SER A 150 2.10 10.76 3.42
N SER A 151 1.22 11.15 2.49
CA SER A 151 0.55 12.46 2.54
C SER A 151 -0.75 12.43 3.36
N ALA A 152 -1.16 11.26 3.84
CA ALA A 152 -2.38 11.11 4.64
C ALA A 152 -2.09 11.30 6.14
N LYS A 153 -3.09 11.80 6.89
CA LYS A 153 -3.01 11.85 8.36
C LYS A 153 -2.88 10.45 8.95
N LEU A 154 -3.74 9.52 8.50
CA LEU A 154 -3.64 8.08 8.75
C LEU A 154 -3.71 7.34 7.40
N GLY A 155 -2.55 7.01 6.84
CA GLY A 155 -2.42 6.28 5.58
C GLY A 155 -2.16 4.79 5.77
N ILE A 156 -2.98 3.95 5.14
CA ILE A 156 -2.90 2.49 5.21
C ILE A 156 -2.90 1.92 3.79
N GLY A 157 -1.81 1.26 3.41
CA GLY A 157 -1.73 0.48 2.18
C GLY A 157 -2.12 -0.96 2.45
N PHE A 158 -3.16 -1.48 1.78
CA PHE A 158 -3.49 -2.90 1.82
C PHE A 158 -2.63 -3.67 0.80
N GLU A 159 -1.86 -4.64 1.26
CA GLU A 159 -0.98 -5.48 0.43
C GLU A 159 -1.28 -6.97 0.67
N TYR A 160 -2.40 -7.43 0.09
CA TYR A 160 -3.06 -8.67 0.53
C TYR A 160 -2.81 -9.88 -0.37
N GLY A 161 -2.09 -9.68 -1.48
CA GLY A 161 -1.63 -10.76 -2.35
C GLY A 161 -1.96 -10.53 -3.81
N LYS A 162 -2.08 -11.61 -4.57
CA LYS A 162 -2.18 -11.57 -6.04
C LYS A 162 -3.44 -10.87 -6.53
N ASP A 163 -3.32 -10.12 -7.61
CA ASP A 163 -4.40 -9.31 -8.19
C ASP A 163 -5.65 -10.11 -8.56
N LYS A 164 -5.47 -11.29 -9.16
CA LYS A 164 -6.59 -12.12 -9.65
C LYS A 164 -7.16 -13.06 -8.60
N SER A 165 -6.66 -13.04 -7.37
CA SER A 165 -7.08 -13.96 -6.31
C SER A 165 -8.42 -13.55 -5.69
N LYS A 166 -9.37 -14.49 -5.62
CA LYS A 166 -10.63 -14.31 -4.86
C LYS A 166 -10.35 -14.03 -3.38
N LYS A 167 -9.32 -14.65 -2.82
CA LYS A 167 -8.93 -14.43 -1.43
C LYS A 167 -8.46 -13.00 -1.19
N THR A 168 -7.61 -12.46 -2.08
CA THR A 168 -7.17 -11.05 -1.99
C THR A 168 -8.37 -10.11 -2.00
N TYR A 169 -9.32 -10.33 -2.91
CA TYR A 169 -10.55 -9.53 -2.97
C TYR A 169 -11.36 -9.57 -1.67
N HIS A 170 -11.67 -10.77 -1.14
CA HIS A 170 -12.45 -10.92 0.09
C HIS A 170 -11.74 -10.37 1.33
N ASP A 171 -10.45 -10.68 1.50
CA ASP A 171 -9.66 -10.17 2.62
C ASP A 171 -9.63 -8.63 2.60
N THR A 172 -9.45 -8.02 1.42
CA THR A 172 -9.41 -6.55 1.30
C THR A 172 -10.75 -5.92 1.62
N ILE A 173 -11.87 -6.48 1.13
CA ILE A 173 -13.22 -6.00 1.52
C ILE A 173 -13.40 -6.07 3.02
N GLN A 174 -13.04 -7.19 3.63
CA GLN A 174 -13.22 -7.38 5.06
C GLN A 174 -12.43 -6.35 5.87
N SER A 175 -11.19 -6.06 5.47
CA SER A 175 -10.38 -5.06 6.16
C SER A 175 -10.82 -3.62 5.92
N VAL A 176 -11.33 -3.28 4.72
CA VAL A 176 -11.95 -1.97 4.48
C VAL A 176 -13.21 -1.84 5.34
N ALA A 177 -14.07 -2.86 5.37
CA ALA A 177 -15.28 -2.87 6.20
C ALA A 177 -14.95 -2.67 7.69
N ARG A 178 -13.93 -3.36 8.22
CA ARG A 178 -13.48 -3.18 9.61
C ARG A 178 -13.07 -1.75 9.94
N VAL A 179 -12.46 -1.03 8.99
CA VAL A 179 -12.16 0.41 9.19
C VAL A 179 -13.46 1.21 9.29
N LEU A 180 -14.41 0.97 8.39
CA LEU A 180 -15.70 1.67 8.41
C LEU A 180 -16.50 1.35 9.68
N GLU A 181 -16.50 0.10 10.14
CA GLU A 181 -17.13 -0.34 11.40
C GLU A 181 -16.48 0.31 12.62
N TYR A 182 -15.14 0.38 12.65
CA TYR A 182 -14.40 1.06 13.73
C TYR A 182 -14.84 2.53 13.89
N TYR A 183 -15.11 3.19 12.76
CA TYR A 183 -15.63 4.56 12.74
C TYR A 183 -17.16 4.66 12.82
N LYS A 184 -17.87 3.54 12.98
CA LYS A 184 -19.34 3.44 13.01
C LYS A 184 -20.01 3.96 11.73
N MET A 185 -19.30 3.98 10.61
CA MET A 185 -19.82 4.42 9.31
C MET A 185 -20.72 3.36 8.67
N ILE A 186 -20.62 2.10 9.10
CA ILE A 186 -21.51 1.01 8.71
C ILE A 186 -21.86 0.16 9.94
N ASN A 187 -22.95 -0.60 9.84
CA ASN A 187 -23.32 -1.56 10.88
C ASN A 187 -22.24 -2.65 11.00
N PRO A 188 -21.84 -3.03 12.22
CA PRO A 188 -20.87 -4.11 12.44
C PRO A 188 -21.33 -5.41 11.80
N SER A 189 -20.41 -6.08 11.12
CA SER A 189 -20.61 -7.45 10.67
C SER A 189 -20.76 -8.40 11.86
N HIS A 190 -21.71 -9.34 11.78
CA HIS A 190 -21.81 -10.45 12.73
C HIS A 190 -20.69 -11.49 12.57
N LEU A 191 -19.83 -11.35 11.55
CA LEU A 191 -18.72 -12.27 11.30
C LEU A 191 -17.67 -12.16 12.41
N LYS A 192 -17.44 -13.27 13.11
CA LYS A 192 -16.39 -13.35 14.14
C LYS A 192 -15.02 -13.02 13.55
N GLN A 193 -14.33 -12.06 14.16
CA GLN A 193 -12.97 -11.71 13.80
C GLN A 193 -11.98 -12.75 14.34
N ALA A 194 -11.17 -13.33 13.46
CA ALA A 194 -10.00 -14.08 13.89
C ALA A 194 -9.01 -13.09 14.55
N LYS A 195 -8.73 -13.27 15.84
CA LYS A 195 -7.72 -12.49 16.55
C LYS A 195 -6.34 -12.95 16.09
N ASN A 196 -5.75 -12.23 15.13
CA ASN A 196 -4.39 -12.51 14.70
C ASN A 196 -3.40 -11.96 15.72
N VAL A 197 -2.36 -12.74 16.03
CA VAL A 197 -1.12 -12.17 16.59
C VAL A 197 -0.47 -11.39 15.45
N ILE A 198 -0.42 -10.06 15.60
CA ILE A 198 0.07 -9.17 14.57
C ILE A 198 1.61 -9.18 14.59
N GLU A 199 2.23 -9.65 13.52
CA GLU A 199 3.68 -9.51 13.33
C GLU A 199 4.00 -8.07 12.86
N PHE A 200 4.90 -7.38 13.55
CA PHE A 200 5.29 -6.02 13.19
C PHE A 200 6.70 -5.99 12.60
N TYR A 201 6.85 -5.46 11.39
CA TYR A 201 8.12 -5.35 10.68
C TYR A 201 8.44 -3.88 10.39
N GLU A 202 9.59 -3.41 10.86
CA GLU A 202 10.12 -2.09 10.52
C GLU A 202 11.06 -2.22 9.31
N ALA A 203 10.60 -1.76 8.14
CA ALA A 203 11.37 -1.79 6.90
C ALA A 203 12.23 -0.53 6.76
N ASP A 204 13.54 -0.69 6.96
CA ASP A 204 14.50 0.41 7.20
C ASP A 204 15.35 0.79 5.98
N SER A 205 15.62 -0.15 5.09
CA SER A 205 16.44 0.10 3.89
C SER A 205 16.01 -0.73 2.68
N THR A 206 16.35 -0.24 1.50
CA THR A 206 16.25 -1.01 0.26
C THR A 206 17.44 -1.96 0.13
N VAL A 207 17.22 -3.10 -0.52
CA VAL A 207 18.29 -4.03 -0.88
C VAL A 207 18.52 -3.92 -2.38
N ALA A 208 19.66 -3.34 -2.77
CA ALA A 208 19.98 -3.07 -4.17
C ALA A 208 20.01 -4.36 -5.01
N LYS A 209 19.49 -4.25 -6.24
CA LYS A 209 19.53 -5.30 -7.26
C LYS A 209 20.22 -4.73 -8.49
N PRO A 210 21.53 -4.98 -8.64
CA PRO A 210 22.26 -4.62 -9.85
C PRO A 210 21.64 -5.30 -11.08
N ASP A 211 21.87 -4.73 -12.25
CA ASP A 211 21.32 -5.25 -13.49
C ASP A 211 21.79 -6.68 -13.76
N GLY A 212 20.87 -7.51 -14.27
CA GLY A 212 21.12 -8.93 -14.53
C GLY A 212 20.96 -9.85 -13.30
N PHE A 213 20.91 -9.31 -12.07
CA PHE A 213 20.68 -10.13 -10.89
C PHE A 213 19.20 -10.47 -10.68
N LYS A 214 18.96 -11.70 -10.20
CA LYS A 214 17.64 -12.24 -9.84
C LYS A 214 17.63 -12.65 -8.36
N VAL A 215 16.46 -12.59 -7.72
CA VAL A 215 16.28 -13.04 -6.33
C VAL A 215 16.66 -14.51 -6.23
N ALA A 216 17.48 -14.87 -5.24
CA ALA A 216 17.88 -16.25 -5.00
C ALA A 216 16.69 -17.18 -4.75
N HIS A 217 16.84 -18.45 -5.14
CA HIS A 217 15.81 -19.46 -4.88
C HIS A 217 15.61 -19.66 -3.37
N GLY A 218 14.37 -19.95 -2.95
CA GLY A 218 14.05 -20.21 -1.54
C GLY A 218 13.90 -18.97 -0.65
N ILE A 219 14.20 -17.76 -1.14
CA ILE A 219 13.95 -16.53 -0.38
C ILE A 219 12.45 -16.33 -0.17
N LYS A 220 12.03 -16.37 1.09
CA LYS A 220 10.64 -16.16 1.53
C LYS A 220 10.52 -14.86 2.31
N ASN A 221 9.55 -14.02 1.95
CA ASN A 221 9.25 -12.81 2.72
C ASN A 221 8.94 -13.15 4.18
N PHE A 222 9.41 -12.31 5.10
CA PHE A 222 9.24 -12.45 6.56
C PHE A 222 9.94 -13.67 7.20
N VAL A 223 10.85 -14.34 6.49
CA VAL A 223 11.73 -15.36 7.07
C VAL A 223 13.13 -14.79 7.24
N LEU A 224 13.72 -14.95 8.42
CA LEU A 224 15.03 -14.38 8.74
C LEU A 224 16.11 -14.84 7.75
N ILE A 225 16.73 -13.89 7.06
CA ILE A 225 17.95 -14.09 6.28
C ILE A 225 19.14 -13.75 7.17
N LYS A 226 20.05 -14.71 7.35
CA LYS A 226 21.30 -14.52 8.09
C LYS A 226 22.35 -13.83 7.25
N LYS A 227 23.20 -13.00 7.88
CA LYS A 227 24.41 -12.45 7.25
C LYS A 227 25.20 -13.58 6.57
N GLY A 228 25.65 -13.32 5.34
CA GLY A 228 26.35 -14.29 4.50
C GLY A 228 25.45 -15.16 3.61
N SER A 229 24.13 -15.21 3.86
CA SER A 229 23.19 -15.94 2.99
C SER A 229 23.15 -15.35 1.59
N VAL A 230 23.06 -16.20 0.56
CA VAL A 230 22.90 -15.75 -0.83
C VAL A 230 21.48 -15.21 -1.04
N ILE A 231 21.37 -13.97 -1.51
CA ILE A 231 20.09 -13.28 -1.74
C ILE A 231 19.82 -12.97 -3.21
N GLY A 232 20.86 -13.02 -4.05
CA GLY A 232 20.70 -12.86 -5.49
C GLY A 232 21.82 -13.52 -6.28
N TYR A 233 21.52 -13.82 -7.54
CA TYR A 233 22.45 -14.46 -8.46
C TYR A 233 22.39 -13.79 -9.83
N ASN A 234 23.53 -13.78 -10.53
CA ASN A 234 23.61 -13.45 -11.94
C ASN A 234 24.26 -14.63 -12.68
N THR A 235 23.45 -15.36 -13.45
CA THR A 235 23.91 -16.58 -14.13
C THR A 235 24.88 -16.29 -15.28
N LYS A 236 24.84 -15.09 -15.88
CA LYS A 236 25.71 -14.75 -17.02
C LYS A 236 27.16 -14.58 -16.60
N ILE A 237 27.38 -13.87 -15.49
CA ILE A 237 28.72 -13.60 -14.95
C ILE A 237 29.10 -14.56 -13.81
N LYS A 238 28.24 -15.55 -13.51
CA LYS A 238 28.41 -16.53 -12.42
C LYS A 238 28.69 -15.90 -11.05
N ASP A 239 28.06 -14.76 -10.76
CA ASP A 239 28.26 -14.01 -9.52
C ASP A 239 27.04 -14.09 -8.58
N LYS A 240 27.27 -13.86 -7.29
CA LYS A 240 26.26 -13.93 -6.22
C LYS A 240 26.33 -12.70 -5.31
N ILE A 241 25.16 -12.24 -4.87
CA ILE A 241 25.03 -11.21 -3.84
C ILE A 241 24.66 -11.91 -2.54
N VAL A 242 25.39 -11.57 -1.47
CA VAL A 242 25.15 -12.07 -0.11
C VAL A 242 24.57 -10.99 0.80
N ALA A 243 23.80 -11.42 1.79
CA ALA A 243 23.26 -10.57 2.84
C ALA A 243 24.39 -9.97 3.69
N LYS A 244 24.47 -8.63 3.77
CA LYS A 244 25.48 -7.93 4.58
C LYS A 244 25.15 -7.89 6.08
N LYS A 245 23.88 -8.13 6.44
CA LYS A 245 23.35 -8.14 7.81
C LYS A 245 22.23 -9.17 7.92
N ASP A 246 21.85 -9.49 9.15
CA ASP A 246 20.60 -10.22 9.42
C ASP A 246 19.39 -9.30 9.11
N PHE A 247 18.40 -9.81 8.39
CA PHE A 247 17.15 -9.07 8.15
C PHE A 247 15.98 -10.00 7.74
N TYR A 248 14.76 -9.50 7.91
CA TYR A 248 13.55 -10.11 7.34
C TYR A 248 13.23 -9.44 5.99
N PRO A 249 13.23 -10.17 4.86
CA PRO A 249 12.92 -9.62 3.55
C PRO A 249 11.45 -9.23 3.45
N VAL A 250 11.17 -8.07 2.87
CA VAL A 250 9.81 -7.56 2.61
C VAL A 250 9.70 -7.16 1.14
N LEU A 251 8.62 -7.59 0.48
CA LEU A 251 8.36 -7.38 -0.95
C LEU A 251 9.47 -7.91 -1.88
N PHE A 252 10.24 -8.90 -1.42
CA PHE A 252 11.17 -9.65 -2.27
C PHE A 252 10.38 -10.46 -3.27
N GLY A 253 10.65 -10.26 -4.56
CA GLY A 253 9.99 -11.01 -5.62
C GLY A 253 10.67 -10.83 -6.96
N LYS A 254 10.47 -11.84 -7.82
CA LYS A 254 11.15 -11.96 -9.12
C LYS A 254 10.94 -10.72 -10.02
N ASN A 255 9.74 -10.15 -9.98
CA ASN A 255 9.31 -9.05 -10.83
C ASN A 255 8.86 -7.81 -10.03
N SER A 256 9.22 -7.71 -8.75
CA SER A 256 8.72 -6.64 -7.87
C SER A 256 9.27 -5.26 -8.26
N TYR A 257 10.58 -5.16 -8.46
CA TYR A 257 11.27 -3.90 -8.73
C TYR A 257 12.43 -4.09 -9.71
N LYS A 258 12.77 -3.04 -10.46
CA LYS A 258 13.89 -3.06 -11.43
C LYS A 258 15.25 -2.99 -10.72
N SER A 259 15.43 -2.05 -9.80
CA SER A 259 16.73 -1.70 -9.19
C SER A 259 16.93 -2.20 -7.76
N ILE A 260 15.92 -2.82 -7.14
CA ILE A 260 16.00 -3.39 -5.79
C ILE A 260 15.42 -4.80 -5.76
N PHE A 261 15.89 -5.66 -4.85
CA PHE A 261 15.26 -6.95 -4.59
C PHE A 261 13.97 -6.77 -3.80
N GLY A 262 13.99 -5.83 -2.85
CA GLY A 262 12.92 -5.50 -1.92
C GLY A 262 13.49 -4.67 -0.78
N PHE A 263 12.89 -4.79 0.40
CA PHE A 263 13.27 -4.06 1.59
C PHE A 263 13.82 -4.99 2.67
N SER A 264 14.85 -4.54 3.39
CA SER A 264 15.26 -5.17 4.63
C SER A 264 14.38 -4.66 5.77
N SER A 265 14.07 -5.54 6.73
CA SER A 265 13.32 -5.16 7.91
C SER A 265 13.78 -5.86 9.18
N LYS A 266 13.36 -5.32 10.33
CA LYS A 266 13.50 -5.92 11.65
C LYS A 266 12.11 -6.24 12.20
N MET A 267 11.95 -7.44 12.76
CA MET A 267 10.73 -7.80 13.50
C MET A 267 10.76 -7.12 14.88
N ARG A 268 9.66 -6.51 15.29
CA ARG A 268 9.48 -5.87 16.61
C ARG A 268 8.20 -6.38 17.28
N LYS A 269 8.10 -6.18 18.59
CA LYS A 269 6.84 -6.32 19.32
C LYS A 269 6.02 -5.05 19.18
N LEU A 270 4.69 -5.19 19.04
CA LEU A 270 3.74 -4.10 18.84
C LEU A 270 3.39 -3.36 20.14
#